data_AF-A0A2I0NPV7-F1
#
_entry.id   AF-A0A2I0NPV7-F1
#
_cell.length_a   1.000
_cell.length_b   1.000
_cell.length_c   1.000
_cell.angle_alpha   90.00
_cell.angle_beta   90.00
_cell.angle_gamma   90.00
#
_symmetry.space_group_name_H-M   'P 1'
#
loop_
_entity.id
_entity.type
_entity.pdbx_description
1 polymer ?
#
loop_
_entity_poly.entity_id
_entity_poly.type
_entity_poly.pdbx_seq_one_letter_code
_entity_poly.pdbx_strand_id
1 'polypeptide(L)'
;MDRTTSRADRCDMGSPAPKRDRMALLAEIAAFVREHADILARYHLHTMDDLNRIEQECWRLHDEACNRGACGTAGELVELEYLIGRAKEMRARMGEGERSPT
;
A
#
# COMPACT_ATOMS: atom_id res chain seq x y z
N MET A 1 18.44 -1.57 -24.32
CA MET A 1 19.41 -0.75 -23.59
C MET A 1 18.67 0.34 -22.87
N ASP A 2 18.60 0.15 -21.56
CA ASP A 2 18.23 1.02 -20.45
C ASP A 2 18.11 2.52 -20.73
N ARG A 3 16.96 3.10 -20.35
CA ARG A 3 16.93 4.35 -19.57
C ARG A 3 15.76 4.31 -18.58
N THR A 4 16.08 3.83 -17.38
CA THR A 4 15.41 4.14 -16.12
C THR A 4 15.06 5.63 -16.07
N THR A 5 13.81 5.98 -16.35
CA THR A 5 13.29 7.31 -16.05
C THR A 5 13.03 7.35 -14.54
N SER A 6 14.01 7.93 -13.87
CA SER A 6 14.03 8.23 -12.44
C SER A 6 12.68 8.76 -11.98
N ARG A 7 12.00 7.99 -11.12
CA ARG A 7 10.74 8.33 -10.43
C ARG A 7 10.90 9.48 -9.42
N ALA A 8 12.09 10.07 -9.32
CA ALA A 8 12.48 11.05 -8.31
C ALA A 8 11.95 12.48 -8.55
N ASP A 9 11.34 12.78 -9.70
CA ASP A 9 11.05 14.17 -10.10
C ASP A 9 9.58 14.60 -10.02
N ARG A 10 8.70 13.84 -9.33
CA ARG A 10 7.27 14.19 -9.19
C ARG A 10 6.88 14.72 -7.81
N CYS A 11 7.77 15.46 -7.15
CA CYS A 11 7.38 16.35 -6.06
C CYS A 11 7.10 17.75 -6.62
N ASP A 12 6.03 17.87 -7.40
CA ASP A 12 5.51 19.17 -7.81
C ASP A 12 4.95 19.84 -6.54
N MET A 13 5.47 21.01 -6.16
CA MET A 13 4.94 21.79 -5.02
C MET A 13 3.61 22.43 -5.44
N GLY A 14 2.58 21.60 -5.59
CA GLY A 14 1.20 22.06 -5.56
C GLY A 14 0.95 22.84 -4.27
N SER A 15 0.13 23.89 -4.35
CA SER A 15 -0.26 24.67 -3.18
C SER A 15 -0.67 23.71 -2.05
N PRO A 16 -0.11 23.85 -0.83
CA PRO A 16 -0.39 22.90 0.23
C PRO A 16 -1.88 22.86 0.46
N ALA A 17 -2.46 21.66 0.42
CA ALA A 17 -3.86 21.46 0.75
C ALA A 17 -4.19 22.16 2.09
N PRO A 18 -5.42 22.67 2.28
CA PRO A 18 -5.81 23.28 3.53
C PRO A 18 -5.38 22.39 4.71
N LYS A 19 -4.76 22.97 5.74
CA LYS A 19 -4.14 22.21 6.85
C LYS A 19 -5.06 21.12 7.42
N ARG A 20 -6.38 21.37 7.45
CA ARG A 20 -7.40 20.42 7.89
C ARG A 20 -7.47 19.16 7.02
N ASP A 21 -7.40 19.32 5.71
CA ASP A 21 -7.51 18.22 4.75
C ASP A 21 -6.22 17.37 4.72
N ARG A 22 -5.07 17.99 5.00
CA ARG A 22 -3.81 17.27 5.22
C ARG A 22 -3.85 16.43 6.51
N MET A 23 -4.33 17.00 7.63
CA MET A 23 -4.43 16.25 8.89
C MET A 23 -5.43 15.10 8.80
N ALA A 24 -6.55 15.28 8.09
CA ALA A 24 -7.50 14.21 7.83
C ALA A 24 -6.86 13.04 7.06
N LEU A 25 -6.11 13.35 6.00
CA LEU A 25 -5.38 12.34 5.23
C LEU A 25 -4.35 11.58 6.08
N LEU A 26 -3.59 12.29 6.92
CA LEU A 26 -2.64 11.63 7.83
C LEU A 26 -3.34 10.71 8.83
N ALA A 27 -4.50 11.10 9.35
CA ALA A 27 -5.28 10.26 10.25
C ALA A 27 -5.84 9.02 9.54
N GLU A 28 -6.29 9.17 8.29
CA GLU A 28 -6.73 8.07 7.42
C GLU A 28 -5.61 7.08 7.15
N ILE A 29 -4.43 7.56 6.76
CA ILE A 29 -3.22 6.74 6.56
C ILE A 29 -2.87 5.97 7.83
N ALA A 30 -2.83 6.65 8.98
CA ALA A 30 -2.48 6.00 10.24
C ALA A 30 -3.54 4.96 10.66
N ALA A 31 -4.81 5.18 10.37
CA ALA A 31 -5.87 4.20 10.62
C ALA A 31 -5.71 2.97 9.71
N PHE A 32 -5.47 3.20 8.41
CA PHE A 32 -5.27 2.15 7.41
C PHE A 32 -4.06 1.27 7.76
N VAL A 33 -2.92 1.90 8.09
CA VAL A 33 -1.71 1.16 8.51
C VAL A 33 -1.98 0.32 9.75
N ARG A 34 -2.64 0.88 10.78
CA ARG A 34 -2.98 0.11 11.98
C ARG A 34 -3.93 -1.05 11.71
N GLU A 35 -4.90 -0.85 10.82
CA GLU A 35 -5.88 -1.89 10.47
C GLU A 35 -5.22 -3.09 9.79
N HIS A 36 -4.18 -2.84 8.98
CA HIS A 36 -3.53 -3.86 8.16
C HIS A 36 -2.09 -4.22 8.59
N ALA A 37 -1.59 -3.69 9.71
CA ALA A 37 -0.22 -3.96 10.19
C ALA A 37 0.06 -5.45 10.43
N ASP A 38 -0.95 -6.23 10.80
CA ASP A 38 -0.86 -7.68 11.06
C ASP A 38 -1.35 -8.53 9.88
N ILE A 39 -1.40 -7.97 8.66
CA ILE A 39 -1.90 -8.66 7.46
C ILE A 39 -1.16 -9.98 7.17
N LEU A 40 0.12 -10.09 7.53
CA LEU A 40 0.87 -11.34 7.41
C LEU A 40 0.38 -12.43 8.36
N ALA A 41 -0.07 -12.09 9.56
CA ALA A 41 -0.62 -13.07 10.49
C ALA A 41 -2.03 -13.50 10.05
N ARG A 42 -2.79 -12.59 9.42
CA ARG A 42 -4.18 -12.80 9.00
C ARG A 42 -4.36 -13.12 7.52
N TYR A 43 -3.28 -13.32 6.75
CA TYR A 43 -3.33 -13.52 5.30
C TYR A 43 -4.28 -14.64 4.86
N HIS A 44 -4.46 -15.66 5.71
CA HIS A 44 -5.32 -16.80 5.45
C HIS A 44 -6.82 -16.47 5.53
N LEU A 45 -7.18 -15.35 6.15
CA LEU A 45 -8.56 -14.84 6.21
C LEU A 45 -8.92 -13.99 4.99
N HIS A 46 -7.94 -13.61 4.19
CA HIS A 46 -8.13 -12.77 3.01
C HIS A 46 -8.14 -13.62 1.74
N THR A 47 -9.05 -13.28 0.83
CA THR A 47 -9.00 -13.74 -0.55
C THR A 47 -7.91 -12.97 -1.32
N MET A 48 -7.54 -13.46 -2.50
CA MET A 48 -6.63 -12.72 -3.37
C MET A 48 -7.22 -11.35 -3.77
N ASP A 49 -8.54 -11.28 -3.98
CA ASP A 49 -9.23 -10.04 -4.31
C ASP A 49 -9.20 -9.05 -3.14
N ASP A 50 -9.36 -9.52 -1.90
CA ASP A 50 -9.22 -8.67 -0.72
C ASP A 50 -7.80 -8.09 -0.62
N LEU A 51 -6.77 -8.91 -0.82
CA LEU A 51 -5.38 -8.46 -0.78
C LEU A 51 -5.08 -7.45 -1.90
N ASN A 52 -5.60 -7.66 -3.10
CA ASN A 52 -5.48 -6.72 -4.22
C ASN A 52 -6.19 -5.40 -3.93
N ARG A 53 -7.36 -5.44 -3.29
CA ARG A 53 -8.09 -4.23 -2.89
C ARG A 53 -7.31 -3.42 -1.85
N ILE A 54 -6.71 -4.09 -0.86
CA ILE A 54 -5.88 -3.44 0.16
C ILE A 54 -4.63 -2.83 -0.49
N GLU A 55 -3.98 -3.54 -1.42
CA GLU A 55 -2.84 -3.02 -2.19
C GLU A 55 -3.20 -1.76 -2.98
N GLN A 56 -4.33 -1.78 -3.69
CA GLN A 56 -4.81 -0.63 -4.47
C GLN A 56 -5.09 0.59 -3.58
N GLU A 57 -5.69 0.38 -2.41
CA GLU A 57 -5.96 1.45 -1.46
C GLU A 57 -4.67 2.02 -0.86
N CYS A 58 -3.69 1.16 -0.61
CA CYS A 58 -2.36 1.58 -0.16
C CYS A 58 -1.69 2.52 -1.19
N TRP A 59 -1.75 2.15 -2.48
CA TRP A 59 -1.26 3.00 -3.57
C TRP A 59 -2.02 4.32 -3.70
N ARG A 60 -3.34 4.29 -3.57
CA ARG A 60 -4.16 5.52 -3.60
C ARG A 60 -3.74 6.48 -2.48
N LEU A 61 -3.58 5.97 -1.26
CA LEU A 61 -3.15 6.77 -0.10
C LEU A 61 -1.72 7.31 -0.27
N HIS A 62 -0.82 6.51 -0.84
CA HIS A 62 0.56 6.93 -1.10
C HIS A 62 0.61 8.07 -2.13
N ASP A 63 -0.13 7.94 -3.24
CA ASP A 63 -0.21 8.97 -4.28
C ASP A 63 -0.81 10.27 -3.72
N GLU A 64 -1.93 10.17 -2.98
CA GLU A 64 -2.57 11.32 -2.36
C GLU A 64 -1.67 12.00 -1.31
N ALA A 65 -0.95 11.22 -0.49
CA ALA A 65 0.02 11.74 0.46
C ALA A 65 1.11 12.53 -0.26
N CYS A 66 1.62 12.01 -1.37
CA CYS A 66 2.64 12.71 -2.13
C CYS A 66 2.14 13.97 -2.84
N ASN A 67 0.97 13.91 -3.47
CA ASN A 67 0.33 15.07 -4.09
C ASN A 67 0.04 16.20 -3.10
N ARG A 68 -0.16 15.89 -1.81
CA ARG A 68 -0.40 16.87 -0.75
C ARG A 68 0.85 17.28 0.05
N GLY A 69 2.04 16.90 -0.40
CA GLY A 69 3.30 17.24 0.29
C GLY A 69 3.48 16.53 1.63
N ALA A 70 2.85 15.37 1.80
CA ALA A 70 2.94 14.49 2.95
C ALA A 70 3.69 13.17 2.65
N CYS A 71 4.54 13.12 1.60
CA CYS A 71 5.36 11.94 1.30
C CYS A 71 6.19 11.44 2.50
N GLY A 72 6.43 12.24 3.55
CA GLY A 72 7.10 11.78 4.77
C GLY A 72 6.39 10.62 5.47
N THR A 73 5.06 10.49 5.33
CA THR A 73 4.30 9.34 5.85
C THR A 73 4.19 8.18 4.86
N ALA A 74 4.77 8.32 3.66
CA ALA A 74 4.84 7.25 2.68
C ALA A 74 5.67 6.05 3.16
N GLY A 75 6.59 6.24 4.11
CA GLY A 75 7.41 5.14 4.65
C GLY A 75 6.58 4.00 5.26
N GLU A 76 5.54 4.35 6.02
CA GLU A 76 4.63 3.36 6.64
C GLU A 76 3.77 2.66 5.58
N LEU A 77 3.37 3.37 4.53
CA LEU A 77 2.65 2.80 3.40
C LEU A 77 3.53 1.85 2.58
N VAL A 78 4.79 2.21 2.34
CA VAL A 78 5.75 1.35 1.62
C VAL A 78 6.03 0.06 2.38
N GLU A 79 6.16 0.13 3.71
CA GLU A 79 6.28 -1.09 4.54
C GLU A 79 5.03 -1.95 4.39
N LEU A 80 3.84 -1.34 4.45
CA LEU A 80 2.59 -2.08 4.29
C LEU A 80 2.44 -2.70 2.89
N GLU A 81 2.83 -2.00 1.82
CA GLU A 81 2.87 -2.55 0.45
C GLU A 81 3.72 -3.82 0.38
N TYR A 82 4.90 -3.82 1.02
CA TYR A 82 5.75 -5.00 1.12
C TYR A 82 5.05 -6.16 1.85
N LEU A 83 4.40 -5.89 2.99
CA LEU A 83 3.66 -6.90 3.74
C LEU A 83 2.48 -7.48 2.95
N ILE A 84 1.76 -6.65 2.20
CA ILE A 84 0.66 -7.09 1.32
C ILE A 84 1.19 -7.98 0.20
N GLY A 85 2.30 -7.60 -0.44
CA GLY A 85 2.96 -8.44 -1.46
C GLY A 85 3.34 -9.82 -0.92
N ARG A 86 3.92 -9.86 0.28
CA ARG A 86 4.25 -11.11 0.98
C ARG A 86 3.01 -11.93 1.35
N ALA A 87 1.93 -11.29 1.81
CA ALA A 87 0.65 -11.96 2.07
C ALA A 87 0.09 -12.61 0.80
N LYS A 88 0.15 -11.92 -0.35
CA LYS A 88 -0.29 -12.44 -1.66
C LYS A 88 0.53 -13.66 -2.08
N GLU A 89 1.86 -13.61 -1.94
CA GLU A 89 2.72 -14.76 -2.22
C GLU A 89 2.37 -15.97 -1.36
N MET A 90 2.19 -15.77 -0.04
CA MET A 90 1.81 -16.84 0.87
C MET A 90 0.42 -17.41 0.52
N ARG A 91 -0.49 -16.56 0.06
CA ARG A 91 -1.85 -16.95 -0.28
C ARG A 91 -1.95 -17.69 -1.61
N ALA A 92 -1.16 -17.27 -2.60
CA ALA A 92 -1.00 -17.97 -3.88
C ALA A 92 -0.47 -19.39 -3.68
N ARG A 93 0.60 -19.56 -2.88
CA ARG A 93 1.18 -20.88 -2.58
C ARG A 93 0.19 -21.85 -1.93
N MET A 94 -0.72 -21.34 -1.10
CA MET A 94 -1.77 -22.17 -0.50
C MET A 94 -2.80 -22.64 -1.54
N GLY A 95 -3.18 -21.78 -2.49
CA GLY A 95 -4.10 -22.14 -3.58
C GLY A 95 -3.49 -23.07 -4.65
N GLU A 96 -2.16 -23.07 -4.79
CA GLU A 96 -1.43 -24.00 -5.67
C GLU A 96 -1.33 -25.41 -5.06
N GLY A 97 -1.19 -25.53 -3.73
CA GLY A 97 -1.18 -26.82 -3.04
C GLY A 97 -2.51 -27.59 -3.11
N GLU A 98 -3.62 -26.88 -3.33
CA GLU A 98 -4.97 -27.46 -3.48
C GLU A 98 -5.26 -27.93 -4.92
N ARG A 99 -4.40 -27.57 -5.89
CA ARG A 99 -4.53 -27.88 -7.31
C ARG A 99 -3.59 -28.96 -7.84
N SER A 100 -2.86 -29.68 -6.98
CA SER A 100 -2.14 -30.89 -7.39
C SER A 100 -3.09 -32.10 -7.37
N PRO A 101 -3.51 -32.65 -8.54
CA PRO A 101 -4.16 -33.95 -8.58
C PRO A 101 -3.08 -35.03 -8.53
N THR A 102 -3.26 -36.00 -7.64
CA THR A 102 -2.67 -37.35 -7.76
C THR A 102 -3.12 -38.04 -9.04
#